data_AF-A0A529W9L4-F1
#
_entry.id   AF-A0A529W9L4-F1
#
_cell.length_a   1.000
_cell.length_b   1.000
_cell.length_c   1.000
_cell.angle_alpha   90.00
_cell.angle_beta   90.00
_cell.angle_gamma   90.00
#
_symmetry.space_group_name_H-M   'P 1'
#
loop_
_entity.id
_entity.type
_entity.pdbx_description
1 polymer ?
#
loop_
_entity_poly.entity_id
_entity_poly.type
_entity_poly.pdbx_seq_one_letter_code
_entity_poly.pdbx_strand_id
1 'polypeptide(L)'
;MSARPTIILHTDKPAGALAVLAETHPDLEVHACDTYAGLPALIEQTAAEVVYSIRFDGTPRYPRQALTESPTVKWISIGGSGTDHLGRWDPTRVTVTN
;
A
#
# COMPACT_ATOMS: atom_id res chain seq x y z
N MET A 1 12.13 7.23 5.00
CA MET A 1 11.75 6.89 3.62
C MET A 1 12.95 7.14 2.74
N SER A 2 13.27 6.25 1.81
CA SER A 2 14.37 6.47 0.87
C SER A 2 14.03 7.55 -0.17
N ALA A 3 15.04 7.98 -0.93
CA ALA A 3 14.87 8.94 -2.03
C ALA A 3 14.11 8.35 -3.23
N ARG A 4 14.01 7.02 -3.32
CA ARG A 4 13.31 6.27 -4.39
C ARG A 4 12.58 5.09 -3.75
N PRO A 5 11.45 5.34 -3.09
CA PRO A 5 10.74 4.28 -2.38
C PRO A 5 10.12 3.29 -3.36
N THR A 6 10.13 2.01 -2.99
CA THR A 6 9.35 0.98 -3.67
C THR A 6 7.89 1.08 -3.23
N ILE A 7 6.98 1.08 -4.22
CA ILE A 7 5.55 1.35 -4.05
C ILE A 7 4.73 0.11 -4.39
N ILE A 8 3.69 -0.17 -3.61
CA ILE A 8 2.65 -1.14 -3.97
C ILE A 8 1.32 -0.43 -4.22
N LEU A 9 0.70 -0.73 -5.36
CA LEU A 9 -0.71 -0.44 -5.64
C LEU A 9 -1.57 -1.64 -5.25
N HIS A 10 -2.23 -1.55 -4.11
CA HIS A 10 -3.09 -2.59 -3.56
C HIS A 10 -4.57 -2.29 -3.87
N THR A 11 -5.06 -2.80 -4.99
CA THR A 11 -6.42 -2.56 -5.51
C THR A 11 -6.84 -3.69 -6.46
N ASP A 12 -8.14 -3.97 -6.57
CA ASP A 12 -8.69 -4.97 -7.50
C ASP A 12 -8.55 -4.58 -8.99
N LYS A 13 -8.20 -3.32 -9.26
CA LYS A 13 -8.06 -2.77 -10.62
C LYS A 13 -6.82 -1.87 -10.76
N PRO A 14 -5.60 -2.42 -10.66
CA PRO A 14 -4.37 -1.61 -10.59
C PRO A 14 -3.95 -1.03 -11.96
N ALA A 15 -4.43 -1.60 -13.07
CA ALA A 15 -3.93 -1.32 -14.41
C ALA A 15 -3.96 0.16 -14.80
N GLY A 16 -5.05 0.88 -14.49
CA GLY A 16 -5.17 2.30 -14.84
C GLY A 16 -4.15 3.18 -14.10
N ALA A 17 -4.01 2.99 -12.78
CA ALA A 17 -3.05 3.74 -11.99
C ALA A 17 -1.60 3.37 -12.34
N LEU A 18 -1.32 2.10 -12.62
CA LEU A 18 0.01 1.65 -13.04
C LEU A 18 0.43 2.30 -14.37
N ALA A 19 -0.49 2.39 -15.34
CA ALA A 19 -0.22 3.05 -16.63
C ALA A 19 0.12 4.53 -16.45
N VAL A 20 -0.63 5.25 -15.62
CA VAL A 20 -0.37 6.67 -15.33
C VAL A 20 0.98 6.85 -14.65
N LEU A 21 1.33 6.02 -13.66
CA LEU A 21 2.62 6.12 -12.96
C LEU A 21 3.79 5.77 -13.87
N ALA A 22 3.66 4.76 -14.73
CA ALA A 22 4.70 4.41 -15.71
C ALA A 22 4.95 5.55 -16.72
N GLU A 23 3.90 6.29 -17.10
CA GLU A 23 4.00 7.43 -18.01
C GLU A 23 4.59 8.68 -17.33
N THR A 24 4.10 9.01 -16.13
CA THR A 24 4.38 10.30 -15.47
C THR A 24 5.55 10.24 -14.47
N HIS A 25 5.88 9.05 -13.97
CA HIS A 25 6.91 8.79 -12.96
C HIS A 25 7.69 7.50 -13.26
N PRO A 26 8.35 7.39 -14.43
CA PRO A 26 9.00 6.15 -14.88
C PRO A 26 10.21 5.72 -14.03
N ASP A 27 10.68 6.58 -13.12
CA ASP A 27 11.78 6.33 -12.20
C ASP A 27 11.35 5.60 -10.92
N LEU A 28 10.03 5.50 -10.67
CA LEU A 28 9.48 4.81 -9.51
C LEU A 28 9.38 3.31 -9.76
N GLU A 29 9.77 2.53 -8.75
CA GLU A 29 9.51 1.09 -8.73
C GLU A 29 8.11 0.83 -8.16
N VAL A 30 7.19 0.40 -9.02
CA VAL A 30 5.77 0.21 -8.67
C VAL A 30 5.35 -1.23 -8.94
N HIS A 31 4.80 -1.88 -7.92
CA HIS A 31 4.25 -3.23 -7.99
C HIS A 31 2.74 -3.19 -7.82
N ALA A 32 2.03 -4.06 -8.54
CA ALA A 32 0.59 -4.23 -8.39
C ALA A 32 0.27 -5.42 -7.47
N CYS A 33 -0.74 -5.27 -6.63
CA CYS A 33 -1.28 -6.34 -5.80
C CYS A 33 -2.81 -6.27 -5.78
N ASP A 34 -3.47 -7.27 -6.33
CA ASP A 34 -4.92 -7.33 -6.49
C ASP A 34 -5.61 -8.29 -5.52
N THR A 35 -4.87 -8.80 -4.54
CA THR A 35 -5.40 -9.69 -3.51
C THR A 35 -4.88 -9.33 -2.12
N TYR A 36 -5.76 -9.49 -1.12
CA TYR A 36 -5.38 -9.28 0.28
C TYR A 36 -4.37 -10.30 0.78
N ALA A 37 -4.48 -11.54 0.32
CA ALA A 37 -3.58 -12.63 0.73
C ALA A 37 -2.17 -12.45 0.17
N GLY A 38 -2.02 -11.84 -1.02
CA GLY A 38 -0.73 -11.60 -1.64
C GLY A 38 0.05 -10.43 -1.03
N LEU A 39 -0.63 -9.45 -0.43
CA LEU A 39 0.00 -8.22 0.03
C LEU A 39 1.16 -8.43 1.02
N PRO A 40 1.04 -9.26 2.08
CA PRO A 40 2.14 -9.42 3.04
C PRO A 40 3.42 -9.93 2.39
N ALA A 41 3.31 -10.97 1.54
CA ALA A 41 4.45 -11.54 0.84
C ALA A 41 5.09 -10.55 -0.13
N LEU A 42 4.28 -9.74 -0.83
CA LEU A 42 4.80 -8.72 -1.74
C LEU A 42 5.55 -7.60 -1.00
N ILE A 43 5.04 -7.16 0.16
CA ILE A 43 5.74 -6.17 1.01
C ILE A 43 7.11 -6.71 1.41
N GLU A 44 7.20 -7.97 1.84
CA GLU A 44 8.47 -8.60 2.24
C GLU A 44 9.44 -8.74 1.06
N GLN A 45 8.95 -9.19 -0.10
CA GLN A 45 9.78 -9.41 -1.29
C GLN A 45 10.37 -8.12 -1.87
N THR A 46 9.60 -7.03 -1.81
CA THR A 46 9.96 -5.74 -2.42
C THR A 46 10.53 -4.74 -1.41
N ALA A 47 10.48 -5.07 -0.12
CA ALA A 47 10.77 -4.15 0.97
C ALA A 47 10.01 -2.81 0.84
N ALA A 48 8.77 -2.85 0.33
CA ALA A 48 7.99 -1.66 0.02
C ALA A 48 7.91 -0.67 1.19
N GLU A 49 8.10 0.61 0.87
CA GLU A 49 8.03 1.71 1.84
C GLU A 49 6.68 2.44 1.77
N VAL A 50 6.02 2.40 0.61
CA VAL A 50 4.75 3.08 0.35
C VAL A 50 3.73 2.08 -0.15
N VAL A 51 2.52 2.11 0.43
CA VAL A 51 1.40 1.32 -0.08
C VAL A 51 0.20 2.24 -0.32
N TYR A 52 -0.22 2.34 -1.58
CA TYR A 52 -1.55 2.83 -1.91
C TYR A 52 -2.53 1.65 -1.76
N SER A 53 -3.56 1.77 -0.94
CA SER A 53 -4.46 0.67 -0.64
C SER A 53 -5.92 1.06 -0.71
N ILE A 54 -6.70 0.31 -1.47
CA ILE A 54 -8.16 0.39 -1.52
C ILE A 54 -8.75 -0.79 -0.73
N ARG A 55 -9.85 -0.55 -0.01
CA ARG A 55 -10.62 -1.63 0.61
C ARG A 55 -11.62 -2.23 -0.39
N PHE A 56 -11.18 -3.19 -1.21
CA PHE A 56 -11.97 -3.83 -2.28
C PHE A 56 -12.57 -5.23 -2.00
N ASP A 57 -12.11 -6.01 -1.00
CA ASP A 57 -12.58 -7.40 -0.75
C ASP A 57 -13.12 -7.62 0.68
N GLY A 58 -13.71 -6.56 1.24
CA GLY A 58 -14.38 -6.57 2.55
C GLY A 58 -13.45 -6.42 3.75
N THR A 59 -13.92 -5.72 4.78
CA THR A 59 -13.12 -5.39 5.98
C THR A 59 -12.53 -6.60 6.71
N PRO A 60 -13.23 -7.73 6.94
CA PRO A 60 -12.70 -8.82 7.76
C PRO A 60 -11.41 -9.44 7.23
N ARG A 61 -11.20 -9.40 5.92
CA ARG A 61 -10.00 -9.96 5.25
C ARG A 61 -8.93 -8.90 4.98
N TYR A 62 -9.21 -7.63 5.25
CA TYR A 62 -8.29 -6.55 4.94
C TYR A 62 -6.96 -6.75 5.69
N PRO A 63 -5.80 -6.71 5.01
CA PRO A 63 -4.51 -7.08 5.58
C PRO A 63 -3.91 -5.95 6.44
N ARG A 64 -4.67 -5.49 7.44
CA ARG A 64 -4.31 -4.31 8.26
C ARG A 64 -2.94 -4.45 8.93
N GLN A 65 -2.61 -5.63 9.47
CA GLN A 65 -1.35 -5.84 10.20
C GLN A 65 -0.14 -5.76 9.28
N ALA A 66 -0.25 -6.30 8.05
CA ALA A 66 0.83 -6.20 7.07
C ALA A 66 1.13 -4.73 6.71
N LEU A 67 0.13 -3.85 6.75
CA LEU A 67 0.31 -2.43 6.50
C LEU A 67 0.86 -1.69 7.73
N THR A 68 0.25 -1.88 8.91
CA THR A 68 0.53 -1.05 10.09
C THR A 68 1.68 -1.56 10.95
N GLU A 69 2.03 -2.84 10.84
CA GLU A 69 3.07 -3.48 11.66
C GLU A 69 4.34 -3.80 10.87
N SER A 70 4.33 -3.67 9.53
CA SER A 70 5.51 -3.90 8.69
C SER A 70 6.71 -3.04 9.12
N PRO A 71 7.94 -3.61 9.13
CA PRO A 71 9.13 -2.83 9.43
C PRO A 71 9.50 -1.85 8.29
N THR A 72 9.10 -2.12 7.06
CA THR A 72 9.49 -1.34 5.87
C THR A 72 8.48 -0.27 5.50
N VAL A 73 7.18 -0.55 5.64
CA VAL A 73 6.11 0.39 5.27
C VAL A 73 6.17 1.63 6.16
N LYS A 74 6.36 2.80 5.54
CA LYS A 74 6.43 4.12 6.17
C LYS A 74 5.23 5.00 5.85
N TRP A 75 4.55 4.74 4.74
CA TRP A 75 3.37 5.50 4.33
C TRP A 75 2.30 4.59 3.73
N ILE A 76 1.08 4.72 4.25
CA ILE A 76 -0.13 4.11 3.71
C ILE A 76 -1.04 5.23 3.19
N SER A 77 -1.32 5.23 1.89
CA SER A 77 -2.31 6.12 1.28
C SER A 77 -3.58 5.33 0.99
N ILE A 78 -4.68 5.69 1.65
CA ILE A 78 -5.96 4.99 1.49
C ILE A 78 -6.76 5.62 0.36
N GLY A 79 -7.18 4.80 -0.61
CA GLY A 79 -8.03 5.23 -1.72
C GLY A 79 -9.51 5.35 -1.32
N GLY A 80 -9.82 6.22 -0.36
CA GLY A 80 -11.18 6.48 0.13
C GLY A 80 -11.16 7.26 1.46
N SER A 81 -12.27 7.92 1.81
CA SER A 81 -12.30 8.88 2.92
C SER A 81 -12.17 8.28 4.33
N GLY A 82 -12.35 6.97 4.51
CA GLY A 82 -12.31 6.32 5.82
C GLY A 82 -11.04 5.51 6.05
N THR A 83 -10.45 5.62 7.24
CA THR A 83 -9.28 4.83 7.66
C THR A 83 -9.59 3.87 8.81
N ASP A 84 -10.85 3.80 9.26
CA ASP A 84 -11.29 3.03 10.43
C ASP A 84 -10.95 1.54 10.34
N HIS A 85 -10.92 0.98 9.13
CA HIS A 85 -10.59 -0.44 8.90
C HIS A 85 -9.13 -0.79 9.20
N LEU A 86 -8.24 0.21 9.29
CA LEU A 86 -6.87 0.01 9.78
C LEU A 86 -6.85 -0.27 11.30
N GLY A 87 -7.87 0.17 12.03
CA GLY A 87 -7.87 0.14 13.49
C GLY A 87 -6.86 1.14 14.05
N ARG A 88 -6.07 0.72 15.04
CA ARG A 88 -5.01 1.55 15.63
C ARG A 88 -3.68 1.29 14.94
N TRP A 89 -2.90 2.35 14.72
CA TRP A 89 -1.51 2.28 14.29
C TRP A 89 -0.66 3.21 15.14
N ASP A 90 0.66 3.03 15.08
CA ASP A 90 1.62 3.93 15.72
C ASP A 90 2.01 5.05 14.74
N PRO A 91 1.60 6.31 14.97
CA PRO A 91 1.88 7.41 14.06
C PRO A 91 3.36 7.81 14.04
N THR A 92 4.18 7.34 14.99
CA THR A 92 5.63 7.54 14.96
C THR A 92 6.33 6.55 14.02
N ARG A 93 5.64 5.46 13.62
CA ARG A 93 6.17 4.40 12.75
C ARG A 93 5.67 4.49 11.32
N VAL A 94 4.39 4.78 11.14
CA VAL A 94 3.73 4.82 9.82
C VAL A 94 2.81 6.02 9.70
N THR A 95 2.97 6.75 8.60
CA THR A 95 2.08 7.83 8.19
C THR A 95 0.88 7.25 7.46
N VAL A 96 -0.33 7.73 7.77
CA VAL A 96 -1.57 7.33 7.08
C VAL A 96 -2.24 8.56 6.50
N THR A 97 -2.62 8.51 5.23
CA THR A 97 -3.39 9.54 4.51
C THR A 97 -4.61 8.93 3.82
N ASN A 98 -5.58 9.75 3.44
CA ASN A 98 -6.80 9.40 2.71
C ASN A 98 -7.16 10.46 1.66
#